data_AF-Q0RYL9-F1
#
_entry.id   AF-Q0RYL9-F1
#
_cell.length_a   1.000
_cell.length_b   1.000
_cell.length_c   1.000
_cell.angle_alpha   90.00
_cell.angle_beta   90.00
_cell.angle_gamma   90.00
#
_symmetry.space_group_name_H-M   'P 1'
#
loop_
_entity.id
_entity.type
_entity.pdbx_description
1 polymer ?
#
loop_
_entity_poly.entity_id
_entity_poly.type
_entity_poly.pdbx_seq_one_letter_code
_entity_poly.pdbx_strand_id
1 'polypeptide(L)'
;MLWYCRGGFSDAWRLSRARRARPLLVFPGRPPSTPSHENAPDPDVVDVELDQGYYDRGIAARRNAHTHLEDVTDILTGIEDEADKLLADLLANLVRTERG
;
A
#
# COMPACT_ATOMS: atom_id res chain seq x y z
N MET A 1 14.90 -22.14 -3.76
CA MET A 1 14.67 -20.99 -4.65
C MET A 1 14.31 -19.79 -3.77
N LEU A 2 15.34 -19.05 -3.33
CA LEU A 2 15.20 -17.87 -2.47
C LEU A 2 14.82 -16.67 -3.35
N TRP A 3 13.71 -16.00 -3.05
CA TRP A 3 13.41 -14.69 -3.62
C TRP A 3 14.20 -13.63 -2.83
N TYR A 4 15.29 -13.17 -3.44
CA TYR A 4 16.10 -12.06 -2.98
C TYR A 4 15.61 -10.80 -3.69
N CYS A 5 14.75 -10.00 -3.04
CA CYS A 5 14.39 -8.66 -3.55
C CYS A 5 15.55 -7.71 -3.28
N ARG A 6 16.41 -7.52 -4.29
CA ARG A 6 17.56 -6.61 -4.26
C ARG A 6 17.14 -5.21 -4.74
N GLY A 7 17.12 -4.26 -3.81
CA GLY A 7 17.45 -2.85 -4.07
C GLY A 7 16.37 -1.98 -4.73
N GLY A 8 16.07 -0.84 -4.11
CA GLY A 8 15.55 0.32 -4.85
C GLY A 8 14.39 1.10 -4.26
N PHE A 9 13.93 0.86 -3.04
CA PHE A 9 12.96 1.78 -2.41
C PHE A 9 13.71 2.91 -1.68
N SER A 10 13.89 4.04 -2.36
CA SER A 10 14.46 5.29 -1.82
C SER A 10 13.86 5.65 -0.45
N ASP A 11 14.71 6.13 0.46
CA ASP A 11 14.41 6.39 1.87
C ASP A 11 13.25 7.39 2.11
N ALA A 12 12.91 8.19 1.11
CA ALA A 12 11.76 9.10 1.13
C ALA A 12 10.41 8.37 1.30
N TRP A 13 10.26 7.19 0.69
CA TRP A 13 9.03 6.38 0.83
C TRP A 13 8.91 5.71 2.20
N ARG A 14 10.05 5.43 2.86
CA ARG A 14 10.08 4.83 4.22
C ARG A 14 9.53 5.81 5.26
N LEU A 15 9.81 7.11 5.12
CA LEU A 15 9.36 8.16 6.03
C LEU A 15 7.90 8.58 5.79
N SER A 16 7.39 8.49 4.56
CA SER A 16 5.97 8.78 4.26
C SER A 16 5.00 7.71 4.78
N ARG A 17 5.44 6.46 4.95
CA ARG A 17 4.62 5.39 5.56
C ARG A 17 4.45 5.57 7.07
N ALA A 18 5.27 6.40 7.72
CA ALA A 18 5.17 6.68 9.16
C ALA A 18 4.01 7.63 9.53
N ARG A 19 3.41 8.33 8.55
CA ARG A 19 2.34 9.33 8.78
C ARG A 19 1.03 9.06 8.06
N ARG A 20 0.82 7.85 7.53
CA ARG A 20 -0.55 7.40 7.22
C ARG A 20 -0.95 6.44 8.32
N ALA A 21 -1.91 6.88 9.13
CA ALA A 21 -2.70 5.97 9.95
C ALA A 21 -3.04 4.77 9.06
N ARG A 22 -2.61 3.58 9.47
CA ARG A 22 -3.05 2.34 8.84
C ARG A 22 -4.57 2.46 8.82
N PRO A 23 -5.24 2.48 7.65
CA PRO A 23 -6.67 2.22 7.66
C PRO A 23 -6.76 0.88 8.37
N LEU A 24 -7.44 0.87 9.51
CA LEU A 24 -7.78 -0.36 10.19
C LEU A 24 -8.63 -1.09 9.16
N LEU A 25 -7.99 -1.96 8.37
CA LEU A 25 -8.71 -3.03 7.72
C LEU A 25 -9.45 -3.67 8.88
N VAL A 26 -10.77 -3.51 8.88
CA VAL A 26 -11.65 -4.23 9.77
C VAL A 26 -11.51 -5.68 9.34
N PHE A 27 -10.47 -6.34 9.85
CA PHE A 27 -10.50 -7.77 10.02
C PHE A 27 -11.70 -8.04 10.92
N PRO A 28 -12.54 -9.05 10.63
CA PRO A 28 -13.52 -9.51 11.61
C PRO A 28 -12.73 -10.10 12.80
N GLY A 29 -12.33 -9.23 13.70
CA GLY A 29 -11.44 -9.48 14.81
C GLY A 29 -12.07 -9.00 16.09
N ARG A 30 -12.65 -9.96 16.81
CA ARG A 30 -12.86 -10.10 18.26
C ARG A 30 -13.26 -8.83 19.06
N PRO A 31 -14.44 -8.81 19.71
CA PRO A 31 -14.86 -7.70 20.57
C PRO A 31 -13.98 -7.57 21.85
N PRO A 32 -13.93 -6.37 22.45
CA PRO A 32 -13.06 -6.05 23.59
C PRO A 32 -13.44 -6.83 24.85
N SER A 33 -12.45 -7.43 25.48
CA SER A 33 -12.58 -8.21 26.72
C SER A 33 -12.77 -7.32 27.95
N THR A 34 -13.92 -7.39 28.61
CA THR A 34 -14.14 -7.06 30.04
C THR A 34 -15.40 -7.77 30.57
N PRO A 35 -15.55 -8.04 31.87
CA PRO A 35 -14.76 -8.83 32.81
C PRO A 35 -15.46 -10.18 33.17
N SER A 36 -14.70 -11.12 33.75
CA SER A 36 -15.10 -12.47 34.22
C SER A 36 -15.64 -13.44 33.16
N HIS A 37 -14.69 -14.08 32.49
CA HIS A 37 -14.85 -15.23 31.61
C HIS A 37 -15.15 -16.51 32.41
N GLU A 38 -16.29 -16.58 33.09
CA GLU A 38 -16.75 -17.81 33.77
C GLU A 38 -18.12 -18.32 33.28
N ASN A 39 -18.82 -17.57 32.42
CA ASN A 39 -20.09 -17.99 31.81
C ASN A 39 -20.25 -17.52 30.34
N ALA A 40 -19.14 -17.21 29.65
CA ALA A 40 -19.22 -17.00 28.20
C ALA A 40 -19.51 -18.35 27.54
N PRO A 41 -20.53 -18.47 26.67
CA PRO A 41 -20.65 -19.64 25.81
C PRO A 41 -19.31 -19.85 25.11
N ASP A 42 -18.82 -21.08 25.07
CA ASP A 42 -17.64 -21.42 24.27
C ASP A 42 -17.87 -20.82 22.87
N PRO A 43 -16.90 -20.07 22.30
CA PRO A 43 -17.10 -19.51 20.99
C PRO A 43 -17.43 -20.67 20.05
N ASP A 44 -18.66 -20.68 19.52
CA ASP A 44 -19.07 -21.63 18.50
C ASP A 44 -18.03 -21.51 17.39
N VAL A 45 -17.16 -22.50 17.29
CA VAL A 45 -16.18 -22.59 16.21
C VAL A 45 -17.01 -22.90 14.99
N VAL A 46 -17.41 -21.84 14.29
CA VAL A 46 -18.11 -21.97 13.02
C VAL A 46 -17.12 -22.62 12.06
N ASP A 47 -17.30 -23.90 11.80
CA ASP A 47 -16.59 -24.61 10.74
C ASP A 47 -17.08 -24.04 9.41
N VAL A 48 -16.36 -23.04 8.92
CA VAL A 48 -16.69 -22.40 7.64
C VAL A 48 -16.14 -23.31 6.55
N GLU A 49 -17.03 -24.07 5.92
CA GLU A 49 -16.71 -24.84 4.72
C GLU A 49 -16.33 -23.87 3.59
N LEU A 50 -15.03 -23.75 3.33
CA LEU A 50 -14.51 -22.99 2.20
C LEU A 50 -14.66 -23.84 0.94
N ASP A 51 -15.14 -23.22 -0.14
CA ASP A 51 -15.16 -23.89 -1.42
C ASP A 51 -13.74 -24.23 -1.88
N GLN A 52 -13.63 -25.31 -2.66
CA GLN A 52 -12.35 -25.87 -3.11
C GLN A 52 -11.46 -24.85 -3.85
N GLY A 53 -12.06 -23.83 -4.50
CA GLY A 53 -11.35 -22.81 -5.28
C GLY A 53 -11.12 -21.49 -4.54
N TYR A 54 -11.45 -21.41 -3.25
CA TYR A 54 -11.40 -20.17 -2.47
C TYR A 54 -10.03 -19.49 -2.54
N TYR A 55 -8.97 -20.27 -2.29
CA TYR A 55 -7.61 -19.76 -2.32
C TYR A 55 -7.17 -19.40 -3.73
N ASP A 56 -7.53 -20.19 -4.73
CA ASP A 56 -7.16 -19.92 -6.13
C ASP A 56 -7.74 -18.60 -6.63
N ARG A 57 -9.01 -18.30 -6.30
CA ARG A 57 -9.61 -17.00 -6.61
C ARG A 57 -8.87 -15.85 -5.92
N GLY A 58 -8.51 -16.04 -4.65
CA GLY A 58 -7.73 -15.04 -3.91
C GLY A 58 -6.33 -14.80 -4.49
N ILE A 59 -5.67 -15.85 -5.01
CA ILE A 59 -4.36 -15.73 -5.66
C ILE A 59 -4.51 -15.06 -7.03
N ALA A 60 -5.51 -15.45 -7.82
CA ALA A 60 -5.81 -14.85 -9.13
C ALA A 60 -6.11 -13.34 -9.00
N ALA A 61 -6.93 -12.96 -8.02
CA ALA A 61 -7.25 -11.55 -7.76
C ALA A 61 -5.99 -10.72 -7.43
N ARG A 62 -5.08 -11.26 -6.59
CA ARG A 62 -3.82 -10.57 -6.26
C ARG A 62 -2.89 -10.44 -7.46
N ARG A 63 -2.78 -11.49 -8.29
CA ARG A 63 -1.98 -11.44 -9.53
C ARG A 63 -2.56 -10.42 -10.51
N ASN A 64 -3.86 -10.43 -10.70
CA ASN A 64 -4.54 -9.47 -11.58
C ASN A 64 -4.33 -8.02 -11.12
N ALA A 65 -4.48 -7.76 -9.82
CA ALA A 65 -4.20 -6.45 -9.24
C ALA A 65 -2.73 -6.05 -9.41
N HIS A 66 -1.79 -6.97 -9.21
CA HIS A 66 -0.37 -6.71 -9.44
C HIS A 66 -0.09 -6.30 -10.89
N THR A 67 -0.63 -7.04 -11.87
CA THR A 67 -0.49 -6.68 -13.29
C THR A 67 -1.10 -5.31 -13.62
N HIS A 68 -2.26 -4.96 -13.04
CA HIS A 68 -2.87 -3.65 -13.27
C HIS A 68 -2.09 -2.50 -12.63
N LEU A 69 -1.31 -2.77 -11.58
CA LEU A 69 -0.58 -1.76 -10.83
C LEU A 69 0.91 -1.69 -11.21
N GLU A 70 1.36 -2.54 -12.13
CA GLU A 70 2.77 -2.65 -12.52
C GLU A 70 3.29 -1.33 -13.11
N ASP A 71 2.54 -0.73 -14.03
CA ASP A 71 2.95 0.48 -14.76
C ASP A 71 2.77 1.78 -13.96
N VAL A 72 2.09 1.74 -12.80
CA VAL A 72 1.78 2.95 -12.02
C VAL A 72 3.06 3.66 -11.56
N THR A 73 4.11 2.90 -11.24
CA THR A 73 5.39 3.47 -10.81
C THR A 73 6.02 4.26 -11.95
N ASP A 74 6.07 3.69 -13.15
CA ASP A 74 6.66 4.33 -14.32
C ASP A 74 5.90 5.59 -14.73
N ILE A 75 4.56 5.56 -14.68
CA ILE A 75 3.72 6.74 -14.93
C ILE A 75 4.03 7.85 -13.92
N LEU A 76 4.11 7.51 -12.62
CA LEU A 76 4.40 8.50 -11.58
C LEU A 76 5.82 9.07 -11.72
N THR A 77 6.82 8.25 -12.07
CA THR A 77 8.17 8.74 -12.37
C THR A 77 8.17 9.72 -13.55
N GLY A 78 7.42 9.43 -14.61
CA GLY A 78 7.31 10.37 -15.74
C GLY A 78 6.65 11.70 -15.36
N ILE A 79 5.68 11.69 -14.45
CA ILE A 79 5.06 12.92 -13.91
C ILE A 79 6.05 13.69 -13.03
N GLU A 80 6.82 12.99 -12.18
CA GLU A 80 7.86 13.59 -11.34
C GLU A 80 8.93 14.30 -12.20
N ASP A 81 9.43 13.63 -13.25
CA ASP A 81 10.41 14.19 -14.17
C ASP A 81 9.89 15.46 -14.88
N GLU A 82 8.61 15.47 -15.27
CA GLU A 82 8.00 16.62 -15.93
C GLU A 82 7.79 17.78 -14.96
N ALA A 83 7.40 17.49 -13.72
CA ALA A 83 7.27 18.49 -12.67
C ALA A 83 8.63 19.15 -12.35
N ASP A 84 9.71 18.35 -12.29
CA ASP A 84 11.07 18.85 -12.06
C ASP A 84 11.55 19.77 -13.19
N LYS A 85 11.25 19.43 -14.45
CA LYS A 85 11.54 20.31 -15.60
C LYS A 85 10.78 21.63 -15.52
N LEU A 86 9.47 21.57 -15.26
CA LEU A 86 8.64 22.77 -15.14
C LEU A 86 9.14 23.69 -14.03
N LEU A 87 9.53 23.11 -12.88
CA LEU A 87 10.10 23.87 -11.78
C LEU A 87 11.44 24.52 -12.17
N ALA A 88 12.33 23.78 -12.84
CA ALA A 88 13.61 24.31 -13.32
C ALA A 88 13.42 25.47 -14.31
N ASP A 89 12.47 25.35 -15.24
CA ASP A 89 12.15 26.40 -16.20
C ASP A 89 11.60 27.66 -15.53
N LEU A 90 10.72 27.50 -14.54
CA LEU A 90 10.19 28.63 -13.76
C LEU A 90 11.29 29.34 -12.98
N LEU A 91 12.18 28.60 -12.33
CA LEU A 91 13.32 29.16 -11.61
C LEU A 91 14.27 29.89 -12.57
N ALA A 92 14.55 29.32 -13.74
CA ALA A 92 15.38 29.98 -14.74
C ALA A 92 14.77 31.30 -15.24
N ASN A 93 13.45 31.36 -15.41
CA ASN A 93 12.74 32.58 -15.78
C ASN A 93 12.80 33.63 -14.68
N LEU A 94 12.55 33.26 -13.42
CA LEU A 94 12.64 34.18 -12.29
C LEU A 94 14.05 34.78 -12.16
N VAL A 95 15.09 33.93 -12.21
CA VAL A 95 16.48 34.38 -12.16
C VAL A 95 16.82 35.29 -13.35
N ARG A 96 16.26 35.03 -14.53
CA ARG A 96 16.43 35.90 -15.71
C ARG A 96 15.78 37.27 -15.48
N THR A 97 14.59 37.30 -14.89
CA THR A 97 13.86 38.56 -14.64
C THR A 97 14.45 39.40 -13.52
N GLU A 98 15.18 38.81 -12.57
CA GLU A 98 15.88 39.56 -11.51
C GLU A 98 17.21 40.18 -11.97
N ARG A 99 17.69 39.82 -13.17
CA ARG A 99 18.99 40.28 -13.72
C ARG A 99 18.88 41.27 -14.87
N GLY A 100 17.67 41.63 -15.30
CA GLY A 100 17.39 42.67 -16.30
C GLY A 100 16.71 43.86 -15.68
#